data_AF-A0A226N9P2-F1
#
_entry.id   AF-A0A226N9P2-F1
#
_cell.length_a   1.000
_cell.length_b   1.000
_cell.length_c   1.000
_cell.angle_alpha   90.00
_cell.angle_beta   90.00
_cell.angle_gamma   90.00
#
_symmetry.space_group_name_H-M   'P 1'
#
loop_
_entity.id
_entity.type
_entity.pdbx_description
1 polymer ?
#
loop_
_entity_poly.entity_id
_entity_poly.type
_entity_poly.pdbx_seq_one_letter_code
_entity_poly.pdbx_strand_id
1 'polypeptide(L)'
;MGQPPAHGTAGSCPSLCGACGRGLALEPSAPRKERKELSLTEKVRVLEMLEGPKVSQSELAKRFGVSQPQICRIIKNKERILSEWQRNGNPERKRKREGKEAAVENALLRWVEGTRAAELPVSSTLLQLKAKHLAEALGTPGFEPSGSWLARFKLRHNIALEKPNLPQESGAEHQSTLLELLSSYAPSEVYSCGETEVQLRADGERLTLLLCTNADGSEKAALRAVGRGPHPPCLHGVSLQHMPWSYRGGGQGRLSAALFAEWLQDFNEDMQRKGKSVLLLVEEREEHPYLELSNVQMVFTPPAAMLAQPLHRGIVRDLKGHYRRRLLTQIPAARGLESHTLLDALHMLAQAWGDPQFQL
;
A
#
# COMPACT_ATOMS: atom_id res chain seq x y z
N MET A 1 69.94 -18.63 -46.83
CA MET A 1 69.05 -19.61 -46.17
C MET A 1 67.68 -18.97 -46.15
N GLY A 2 66.73 -19.27 -47.02
CA GLY A 2 66.02 -20.54 -47.17
C GLY A 2 64.53 -20.15 -47.17
N GLN A 3 63.82 -20.50 -48.24
CA GLN A 3 62.49 -20.02 -48.66
C GLN A 3 61.32 -20.34 -47.69
N PRO A 4 60.14 -19.69 -47.88
CA PRO A 4 58.81 -20.09 -47.39
C PRO A 4 58.09 -21.01 -48.43
N PRO A 5 56.74 -21.11 -48.47
CA PRO A 5 55.75 -21.79 -47.62
C PRO A 5 55.09 -23.00 -48.37
N ALA A 6 54.13 -23.72 -47.76
CA ALA A 6 53.32 -24.69 -48.52
C ALA A 6 51.86 -24.81 -48.05
N HIS A 7 50.96 -24.53 -49.00
CA HIS A 7 49.54 -24.90 -49.07
C HIS A 7 49.34 -26.41 -49.28
N GLY A 8 48.13 -26.90 -49.02
CA GLY A 8 47.56 -28.11 -49.65
C GLY A 8 46.14 -28.38 -49.13
N THR A 9 45.08 -27.95 -49.83
CA THR A 9 44.34 -28.56 -50.96
C THR A 9 43.31 -29.63 -50.60
N ALA A 10 42.09 -29.33 -51.09
CA ALA A 10 40.89 -30.12 -51.24
C ALA A 10 41.08 -31.52 -51.84
N GLY A 11 40.16 -32.43 -51.47
CA GLY A 11 39.84 -33.65 -52.21
C GLY A 11 38.32 -33.79 -52.35
N SER A 12 37.85 -33.88 -53.59
CA SER A 12 36.46 -34.13 -54.01
C SER A 12 36.10 -35.62 -54.00
N CYS A 13 34.82 -35.92 -53.66
CA CYS A 13 33.82 -36.87 -54.22
C CYS A 13 34.25 -38.23 -54.85
N PRO A 14 33.42 -39.31 -54.85
CA PRO A 14 31.97 -39.23 -55.14
C PRO A 14 31.03 -40.25 -54.45
N SER A 15 29.73 -39.97 -54.66
CA SER A 15 28.53 -40.78 -54.48
C SER A 15 28.56 -42.20 -55.05
N LEU A 16 27.90 -43.16 -54.40
CA LEU A 16 27.16 -44.25 -55.04
C LEU A 16 26.03 -44.80 -54.13
N CYS A 17 24.90 -45.05 -54.81
CA CYS A 17 23.59 -45.55 -54.40
C CYS A 17 23.60 -46.97 -53.78
N GLY A 18 22.56 -47.31 -53.00
CA GLY A 18 22.11 -48.72 -52.88
C GLY A 18 21.34 -49.08 -51.61
N ALA A 19 20.04 -49.26 -51.73
CA ALA A 19 19.09 -49.58 -50.66
C ALA A 19 19.23 -51.01 -50.06
N CYS A 20 18.96 -51.19 -48.76
CA CYS A 20 17.95 -52.15 -48.26
C CYS A 20 17.72 -51.99 -46.74
N GLY A 21 16.46 -52.05 -46.32
CA GLY A 21 16.00 -51.60 -45.01
C GLY A 21 16.06 -52.62 -43.88
N ARG A 22 15.87 -52.09 -42.66
CA ARG A 22 15.13 -52.70 -41.54
C ARG A 22 14.68 -51.55 -40.64
N GLY A 23 13.44 -51.13 -40.81
CA GLY A 23 12.79 -50.21 -39.90
C GLY A 23 12.62 -50.87 -38.54
N LEU A 24 13.35 -50.39 -37.55
CA LEU A 24 12.96 -50.55 -36.16
C LEU A 24 11.93 -49.46 -35.88
N ALA A 25 10.67 -49.88 -35.82
CA ALA A 25 9.57 -49.05 -35.35
C ALA A 25 9.92 -48.56 -33.93
N LEU A 26 9.97 -47.25 -33.75
CA LEU A 26 9.94 -46.61 -32.45
C LEU A 26 8.57 -46.91 -31.83
N GLU A 27 8.51 -47.89 -30.94
CA GLU A 27 7.35 -48.13 -30.10
C GLU A 27 6.98 -46.84 -29.35
N PRO A 28 5.71 -46.39 -29.37
CA PRO A 28 5.29 -45.21 -28.64
C PRO A 28 5.42 -45.46 -27.13
N SER A 29 6.28 -44.68 -26.47
CA SER A 29 6.44 -44.73 -25.01
C SER A 29 5.08 -44.54 -24.34
N ALA A 30 4.72 -45.46 -23.42
CA ALA A 30 3.48 -45.41 -22.66
C ALA A 30 3.22 -44.00 -22.07
N PRO A 31 1.95 -43.53 -22.03
CA PRO A 31 1.62 -42.21 -21.53
C PRO A 31 2.11 -42.07 -20.08
N ARG A 32 3.00 -41.11 -19.84
CA ARG A 32 3.47 -40.82 -18.48
C ARG A 32 2.27 -40.41 -17.63
N LYS A 33 1.92 -41.21 -16.62
CA LYS A 33 0.89 -40.84 -15.63
C LYS A 33 1.20 -39.46 -15.09
N GLU A 34 0.24 -38.56 -15.26
CA GLU A 34 0.33 -37.19 -14.78
C GLU A 34 0.50 -37.20 -13.24
N ARG A 35 1.52 -36.52 -12.73
CA ARG A 35 1.84 -36.55 -11.29
C ARG A 35 0.86 -35.64 -10.54
N LYS A 36 -0.05 -36.24 -9.76
CA LYS A 36 -0.97 -35.50 -8.89
C LYS A 36 -0.23 -34.91 -7.69
N GLU A 37 -0.19 -33.58 -7.60
CA GLU A 37 0.28 -32.84 -6.41
C GLU A 37 -0.89 -32.51 -5.47
N LEU A 38 -0.68 -32.71 -4.17
CA LEU A 38 -1.68 -32.42 -3.13
C LEU A 38 -1.59 -30.97 -2.64
N SER A 39 -2.73 -30.34 -2.39
CA SER A 39 -2.87 -29.00 -1.79
C SER A 39 -2.43 -29.00 -0.32
N LEU A 40 -2.35 -27.82 0.31
CA LEU A 40 -2.02 -27.71 1.73
C LEU A 40 -3.12 -28.37 2.57
N THR A 41 -4.39 -28.11 2.25
CA THR A 41 -5.55 -28.76 2.90
C THR A 41 -5.51 -30.28 2.75
N GLU A 42 -5.23 -30.79 1.55
CA GLU A 42 -5.16 -32.24 1.31
C GLU A 42 -3.99 -32.87 2.10
N LYS A 43 -2.85 -32.17 2.22
CA LYS A 43 -1.72 -32.64 3.03
C LYS A 43 -2.07 -32.66 4.52
N VAL A 44 -2.78 -31.66 5.04
CA VAL A 44 -3.25 -31.63 6.44
C VAL A 44 -4.24 -32.77 6.68
N ARG A 45 -5.20 -32.99 5.78
CA ARG A 45 -6.14 -34.13 5.87
C ARG A 45 -5.43 -35.48 5.87
N VAL A 46 -4.38 -35.65 5.07
CA VAL A 46 -3.55 -36.88 5.11
C VAL A 46 -2.95 -37.09 6.49
N LEU A 47 -2.47 -36.03 7.15
CA LEU A 47 -1.90 -36.10 8.50
C LEU A 47 -2.97 -36.40 9.57
N GLU A 48 -4.13 -35.76 9.50
CA GLU A 48 -5.29 -36.02 10.39
C GLU A 48 -5.77 -37.48 10.28
N MET A 49 -5.88 -38.01 9.06
CA MET A 49 -6.30 -39.39 8.83
C MET A 49 -5.28 -40.44 9.30
N LEU A 50 -4.01 -40.05 9.45
CA LEU A 50 -2.96 -40.91 10.02
C LEU A 50 -2.93 -40.89 11.56
N GLU A 51 -3.46 -39.83 12.17
CA GLU A 51 -3.63 -39.73 13.63
C GLU A 51 -4.89 -40.46 14.11
N GLY A 52 -5.88 -40.67 13.22
CA GLY A 52 -7.10 -41.44 13.47
C GLY A 52 -6.94 -42.97 13.40
N PRO A 53 -8.05 -43.74 13.18
CA PRO A 53 -8.01 -45.21 13.16
C PRO A 53 -7.01 -45.76 12.13
N LYS A 54 -6.49 -46.99 12.35
CA LYS A 54 -5.37 -47.64 11.62
C LYS A 54 -5.58 -47.70 10.08
N VAL A 55 -5.42 -46.59 9.38
CA VAL A 55 -5.37 -46.52 7.92
C VAL A 55 -3.92 -46.66 7.47
N SER A 56 -3.65 -47.60 6.56
CA SER A 56 -2.29 -47.79 6.04
C SER A 56 -1.91 -46.68 5.05
N GLN A 57 -0.61 -46.41 4.90
CA GLN A 57 -0.11 -45.43 3.93
C GLN A 57 -0.48 -45.81 2.48
N SER A 58 -0.55 -47.11 2.18
CA SER A 58 -0.98 -47.59 0.86
C SER A 58 -2.46 -47.30 0.60
N GLU A 59 -3.29 -47.35 1.63
CA GLU A 59 -4.72 -47.03 1.52
C GLU A 59 -4.92 -45.52 1.31
N LEU A 60 -4.17 -44.67 2.03
CA LEU A 60 -4.19 -43.22 1.79
C LEU A 60 -3.68 -42.85 0.39
N ALA A 61 -2.63 -43.53 -0.09
CA ALA A 61 -2.13 -43.33 -1.45
C ALA A 61 -3.23 -43.56 -2.50
N LYS A 62 -4.03 -44.62 -2.34
CA LYS A 62 -5.19 -44.90 -3.20
C LYS A 62 -6.28 -43.82 -3.08
N ARG A 63 -6.67 -43.48 -1.85
CA ARG A 63 -7.75 -42.48 -1.59
C ARG A 63 -7.43 -41.11 -2.16
N PHE A 64 -6.19 -40.65 -2.02
CA PHE A 64 -5.76 -39.36 -2.53
C PHE A 64 -5.29 -39.40 -3.99
N GLY A 65 -5.21 -40.58 -4.61
CA GLY A 65 -4.76 -40.75 -6.00
C GLY A 65 -3.28 -40.40 -6.20
N VAL A 66 -2.43 -40.72 -5.22
CA VAL A 66 -1.00 -40.39 -5.20
C VAL A 66 -0.14 -41.62 -4.96
N SER A 67 1.17 -41.49 -5.15
CA SER A 67 2.11 -42.58 -4.86
C SER A 67 2.35 -42.74 -3.35
N GLN A 68 2.56 -43.96 -2.86
CA GLN A 68 2.92 -44.20 -1.45
C GLN A 68 4.17 -43.40 -1.01
N PRO A 69 5.25 -43.27 -1.82
CA PRO A 69 6.38 -42.41 -1.48
C PRO A 69 6.01 -40.94 -1.24
N GLN A 70 4.96 -40.42 -1.89
CA GLN A 70 4.47 -39.06 -1.66
C GLN A 70 3.83 -38.92 -0.28
N ILE A 71 3.05 -39.91 0.17
CA ILE A 71 2.53 -39.96 1.54
C ILE A 71 3.68 -40.01 2.56
N CYS A 72 4.70 -40.85 2.33
CA CYS A 72 5.88 -40.89 3.20
C CYS A 72 6.58 -39.52 3.30
N ARG A 73 6.69 -38.78 2.19
CA ARG A 73 7.28 -37.43 2.18
C ARG A 73 6.42 -36.41 2.94
N ILE A 74 5.10 -36.53 2.89
CA ILE A 74 4.18 -35.67 3.64
C ILE A 74 4.38 -35.88 5.14
N ILE A 75 4.45 -37.15 5.57
CA ILE A 75 4.71 -37.51 6.97
C ILE A 75 6.05 -36.95 7.44
N LYS A 76 7.12 -37.11 6.66
CA LYS A 76 8.44 -36.55 6.99
C LYS A 76 8.46 -35.03 7.14
N ASN A 77 7.51 -34.32 6.51
CA ASN A 77 7.39 -32.86 6.56
C ASN A 77 6.23 -32.38 7.47
N LYS A 78 5.70 -33.26 8.35
CA LYS A 78 4.52 -32.99 9.18
C LYS A 78 4.57 -31.64 9.89
N GLU A 79 5.61 -31.39 10.68
CA GLU A 79 5.75 -30.17 11.49
C GLU A 79 5.71 -28.91 10.63
N ARG A 80 6.43 -28.92 9.50
CA ARG A 80 6.47 -27.81 8.56
C ARG A 80 5.08 -27.54 7.93
N ILE A 81 4.34 -28.59 7.61
CA ILE A 81 2.99 -28.49 7.02
C ILE A 81 2.00 -27.94 8.04
N LEU A 82 2.04 -28.42 9.29
CA LEU A 82 1.15 -27.95 10.36
C LEU A 82 1.46 -26.50 10.77
N SER A 83 2.74 -26.13 10.88
CA SER A 83 3.13 -24.74 11.14
C SER A 83 2.65 -23.80 10.03
N GLU A 84 2.75 -24.22 8.77
CA GLU A 84 2.25 -23.46 7.62
C GLU A 84 0.73 -23.30 7.64
N TRP A 85 0.00 -24.35 8.06
CA TRP A 85 -1.46 -24.31 8.26
C TRP A 85 -1.87 -23.35 9.38
N GLN A 86 -1.21 -23.43 10.53
CA GLN A 86 -1.49 -22.56 11.69
C GLN A 86 -1.22 -21.07 11.39
N ARG A 87 -0.26 -20.78 10.51
CA ARG A 87 0.05 -19.42 10.04
C ARG A 87 -0.86 -18.96 8.90
N ASN A 88 -2.06 -19.54 8.77
CA ASN A 88 -3.03 -19.24 7.74
C ASN A 88 -2.48 -19.36 6.30
N GLY A 89 -1.64 -20.37 6.05
CA GLY A 89 -1.12 -20.65 4.72
C GLY A 89 -2.24 -20.94 3.71
N ASN A 90 -2.03 -20.58 2.43
CA ASN A 90 -3.04 -20.77 1.40
C ASN A 90 -3.48 -22.26 1.29
N PRO A 91 -4.77 -22.56 1.56
CA PRO A 91 -5.31 -23.93 1.56
C PRO A 91 -5.13 -24.67 0.22
N GLU A 92 -5.33 -23.97 -0.89
CA GLU A 92 -5.28 -24.52 -2.25
C GLU A 92 -3.86 -24.69 -2.81
N ARG A 93 -2.84 -24.25 -2.06
CA ARG A 93 -1.46 -24.27 -2.54
C ARG A 93 -0.87 -25.68 -2.61
N LYS A 94 -0.56 -26.13 -3.82
CA LYS A 94 0.13 -27.42 -4.07
C LYS A 94 1.65 -27.37 -3.85
N ARG A 95 2.29 -26.25 -4.21
CA ARG A 95 3.75 -26.05 -4.09
C ARG A 95 4.09 -24.69 -3.51
N LYS A 96 5.01 -24.66 -2.54
CA LYS A 96 5.60 -23.42 -2.04
C LYS A 96 6.68 -22.96 -3.01
N ARG A 97 6.54 -21.74 -3.54
CA ARG A 97 7.56 -21.06 -4.35
C ARG A 97 7.88 -19.74 -3.65
N GLU A 98 9.16 -19.46 -3.47
CA GLU A 98 9.63 -18.19 -2.94
C GLU A 98 9.68 -17.16 -4.07
N GLY A 99 9.33 -15.90 -3.78
CA GLY A 99 9.48 -14.82 -4.75
C GLY A 99 10.96 -14.47 -4.98
N LYS A 100 11.24 -13.67 -6.02
CA LYS A 100 12.59 -13.15 -6.27
C LYS A 100 13.11 -12.31 -5.09
N GLU A 101 12.22 -11.71 -4.29
CA GLU A 101 12.54 -10.84 -3.16
C GLU A 101 11.92 -11.35 -1.84
N ALA A 102 12.38 -12.51 -1.36
CA ALA A 102 11.84 -13.13 -0.16
C ALA A 102 11.99 -12.25 1.10
N ALA A 103 13.04 -11.43 1.18
CA ALA A 103 13.25 -10.50 2.30
C ALA A 103 12.15 -9.42 2.36
N VAL A 104 11.86 -8.80 1.21
CA VAL A 104 10.79 -7.79 1.08
C VAL A 104 9.43 -8.42 1.35
N GLU A 105 9.15 -9.62 0.80
CA GLU A 105 7.90 -10.34 1.05
C GLU A 105 7.68 -10.64 2.54
N ASN A 106 8.71 -11.10 3.26
CA ASN A 106 8.62 -11.40 4.68
C ASN A 106 8.42 -10.14 5.53
N ALA A 107 9.11 -9.05 5.20
CA ALA A 107 8.93 -7.77 5.89
C ALA A 107 7.53 -7.20 5.66
N LEU A 108 7.02 -7.28 4.42
CA LEU A 108 5.69 -6.85 4.07
C LEU A 108 4.62 -7.68 4.78
N LEU A 109 4.82 -9.00 4.89
CA LEU A 109 3.92 -9.87 5.64
C LEU A 109 3.82 -9.47 7.11
N ARG A 110 4.95 -9.21 7.78
CA ARG A 110 4.96 -8.76 9.18
C ARG A 110 4.22 -7.44 9.37
N TRP A 111 4.37 -6.53 8.42
CA TRP A 111 3.62 -5.28 8.44
C TRP A 111 2.11 -5.52 8.31
N VAL A 112 1.67 -6.38 7.37
CA VAL A 112 0.25 -6.76 7.21
C VAL A 112 -0.31 -7.44 8.47
N GLU A 113 0.48 -8.30 9.11
CA GLU A 113 0.11 -8.93 10.39
C GLU A 113 -0.10 -7.85 11.48
N GLY A 114 0.77 -6.85 11.54
CA GLY A 114 0.65 -5.72 12.47
C GLY A 114 -0.53 -4.80 12.20
N THR A 115 -0.81 -4.46 10.93
CA THR A 115 -1.96 -3.60 10.59
C THR A 115 -3.28 -4.30 10.86
N ARG A 116 -3.37 -5.61 10.62
CA ARG A 116 -4.56 -6.41 10.96
C ARG A 116 -4.78 -6.52 12.47
N ALA A 117 -3.71 -6.66 13.25
CA ALA A 117 -3.80 -6.65 14.72
C ALA A 117 -4.28 -5.29 15.27
N ALA A 118 -4.05 -4.21 14.53
CA ALA A 118 -4.55 -2.88 14.85
C ALA A 118 -5.92 -2.56 14.20
N GLU A 119 -6.57 -3.54 13.57
CA GLU A 119 -7.86 -3.39 12.86
C GLU A 119 -7.85 -2.30 11.77
N LEU A 120 -6.68 -2.01 11.19
CA LEU A 120 -6.55 -1.05 10.08
C LEU A 120 -6.72 -1.77 8.74
N PRO A 121 -7.62 -1.30 7.86
CA PRO A 121 -7.81 -1.91 6.55
C PRO A 121 -6.64 -1.55 5.63
N VAL A 122 -6.29 -2.50 4.76
CA VAL A 122 -5.11 -2.43 3.89
C VAL A 122 -5.57 -2.46 2.43
N SER A 123 -5.30 -1.38 1.69
CA SER A 123 -5.57 -1.31 0.25
C SER A 123 -4.48 -2.01 -0.57
N SER A 124 -4.75 -2.30 -1.85
CA SER A 124 -3.75 -2.88 -2.75
C SER A 124 -2.58 -1.94 -3.01
N THR A 125 -2.82 -0.64 -3.12
CA THR A 125 -1.77 0.33 -3.41
C THR A 125 -0.97 0.63 -2.16
N LEU A 126 -1.61 0.66 -0.97
CA LEU A 126 -0.91 0.71 0.31
C LEU A 126 0.12 -0.41 0.45
N LEU A 127 -0.27 -1.63 0.06
CA LEU A 127 0.67 -2.76 0.00
C LEU A 127 1.82 -2.55 -0.99
N GLN A 128 1.56 -1.95 -2.16
CA GLN A 128 2.61 -1.68 -3.16
C GLN A 128 3.58 -0.59 -2.69
N LEU A 129 3.04 0.51 -2.14
CA LEU A 129 3.84 1.58 -1.53
C LEU A 129 4.71 1.02 -0.42
N LYS A 130 4.12 0.22 0.48
CA LYS A 130 4.87 -0.40 1.56
C LYS A 130 5.94 -1.36 1.07
N ALA A 131 5.63 -2.17 0.06
CA ALA A 131 6.61 -3.07 -0.55
C ALA A 131 7.80 -2.30 -1.15
N LYS A 132 7.55 -1.14 -1.76
CA LYS A 132 8.58 -0.27 -2.31
C LYS A 132 9.46 0.35 -1.23
N HIS A 133 8.83 0.92 -0.18
CA HIS A 133 9.55 1.47 0.97
C HIS A 133 10.43 0.41 1.64
N LEU A 134 9.89 -0.80 1.85
CA LEU A 134 10.64 -1.91 2.43
C LEU A 134 11.79 -2.37 1.54
N ALA A 135 11.63 -2.31 0.22
CA ALA A 135 12.72 -2.63 -0.71
C ALA A 135 13.84 -1.59 -0.64
N GLU A 136 13.52 -0.31 -0.56
CA GLU A 136 14.52 0.75 -0.34
C GLU A 136 15.28 0.53 0.98
N ALA A 137 14.56 0.24 2.07
CA ALA A 137 15.16 -0.02 3.38
C ALA A 137 16.01 -1.30 3.43
N LEU A 138 15.69 -2.32 2.63
CA LEU A 138 16.38 -3.60 2.57
C LEU A 138 17.50 -3.65 1.51
N GLY A 139 17.77 -2.54 0.83
CA GLY A 139 18.87 -2.44 -0.15
C GLY A 139 18.53 -2.96 -1.55
N THR A 140 17.25 -3.02 -1.91
CA THR A 140 16.75 -3.38 -3.25
C THR A 140 15.99 -2.24 -3.91
N PRO A 141 16.59 -1.05 -4.11
CA PRO A 141 15.89 0.15 -4.59
C PRO A 141 15.36 0.05 -6.04
N GLY A 142 15.81 -0.93 -6.83
CA GLY A 142 15.30 -1.20 -8.18
C GLY A 142 14.08 -2.13 -8.22
N PHE A 143 13.57 -2.55 -7.07
CA PHE A 143 12.40 -3.43 -6.99
C PHE A 143 11.11 -2.61 -7.16
N GLU A 144 10.44 -2.81 -8.30
CA GLU A 144 9.10 -2.28 -8.52
C GLU A 144 8.05 -3.38 -8.27
N PRO A 145 7.24 -3.29 -7.19
CA PRO A 145 6.19 -4.24 -6.87
C PRO A 145 5.04 -4.16 -7.87
N SER A 146 5.24 -4.79 -9.04
CA SER A 146 4.24 -4.88 -10.10
C SER A 146 2.93 -5.49 -9.59
N GLY A 147 1.81 -5.17 -10.25
CA GLY A 147 0.50 -5.75 -9.92
C GLY A 147 0.52 -7.29 -9.92
N SER A 148 1.30 -7.91 -10.83
CA SER A 148 1.52 -9.35 -10.88
C SER A 148 2.28 -9.91 -9.67
N TRP A 149 3.29 -9.17 -9.18
CA TRP A 149 4.01 -9.56 -7.96
C TRP A 149 3.08 -9.47 -6.75
N LEU A 150 2.31 -8.39 -6.65
CA LEU A 150 1.37 -8.18 -5.57
C LEU A 150 0.26 -9.25 -5.56
N ALA A 151 -0.32 -9.58 -6.71
CA ALA A 151 -1.32 -10.64 -6.82
C ALA A 151 -0.78 -11.99 -6.32
N ARG A 152 0.47 -12.32 -6.69
CA ARG A 152 1.16 -13.53 -6.21
C ARG A 152 1.47 -13.47 -4.72
N PHE A 153 1.86 -12.32 -4.18
CA PHE A 153 2.07 -12.11 -2.75
C PHE A 153 0.77 -12.36 -1.97
N LYS A 154 -0.34 -11.72 -2.36
CA LYS A 154 -1.65 -11.93 -1.73
C LYS A 154 -2.07 -13.39 -1.75
N LEU A 155 -1.94 -14.04 -2.91
CA LEU A 155 -2.22 -15.47 -3.06
C LEU A 155 -1.31 -16.34 -2.19
N ARG A 156 0.00 -16.03 -2.10
CA ARG A 156 0.97 -16.83 -1.34
C ARG A 156 0.71 -16.77 0.16
N HIS A 157 0.25 -15.62 0.66
CA HIS A 157 0.07 -15.35 2.08
C HIS A 157 -1.40 -15.37 2.51
N ASN A 158 -2.31 -15.80 1.63
CA ASN A 158 -3.75 -15.86 1.90
C ASN A 158 -4.30 -14.50 2.39
N ILE A 159 -3.82 -13.41 1.80
CA ILE A 159 -4.24 -12.06 2.14
C ILE A 159 -5.46 -11.73 1.28
N ALA A 160 -6.65 -11.94 1.84
CA ALA A 160 -7.83 -11.22 1.41
C ALA A 160 -7.67 -9.76 1.84
N LEU A 161 -7.68 -8.85 0.86
CA LEU A 161 -7.98 -7.47 1.17
C LEU A 161 -9.49 -7.37 1.08
N GLU A 162 -10.11 -6.77 2.10
CA GLU A 162 -11.48 -6.29 1.96
C GLU A 162 -11.48 -5.34 0.78
N LYS A 163 -12.31 -5.68 -0.21
CA LYS A 163 -12.51 -4.80 -1.34
C LYS A 163 -13.31 -3.61 -0.76
N PRO A 164 -12.78 -2.38 -0.72
CA PRO A 164 -13.68 -1.28 -0.96
C PRO A 164 -14.33 -1.58 -2.32
N ASN A 165 -15.65 -1.43 -2.44
CA ASN A 165 -16.38 -1.65 -3.69
C ASN A 165 -15.87 -0.72 -4.80
N LEU A 166 -14.74 -1.02 -5.41
CA LEU A 166 -14.14 -0.31 -6.52
C LEU A 166 -13.54 -1.33 -7.50
N PRO A 167 -14.00 -1.36 -8.77
CA PRO A 167 -13.48 -2.26 -9.79
C PRO A 167 -11.99 -2.03 -10.05
N GLN A 168 -11.24 -3.13 -10.18
CA GLN A 168 -9.87 -3.12 -10.69
C GLN A 168 -9.91 -2.90 -12.21
N GLU A 169 -9.74 -1.68 -12.70
CA GLU A 169 -9.49 -1.46 -14.13
C GLU A 169 -8.54 -0.26 -14.34
N SER A 170 -7.82 -0.33 -15.46
CA SER A 170 -6.78 0.58 -15.97
C SER A 170 -7.02 2.07 -15.68
N GLY A 171 -5.94 2.85 -15.49
CA GLY A 171 -5.99 4.25 -15.03
C GLY A 171 -6.84 5.24 -15.86
N ALA A 172 -7.24 4.88 -17.08
CA ALA A 172 -8.21 5.65 -17.87
C ALA A 172 -9.67 5.34 -17.48
N GLU A 173 -9.99 4.07 -17.21
CA GLU A 173 -11.34 3.65 -16.79
C GLU A 173 -11.63 4.06 -15.34
N HIS A 174 -10.61 4.03 -14.47
CA HIS A 174 -10.68 4.52 -13.10
C HIS A 174 -11.05 6.01 -13.02
N GLN A 175 -10.60 6.80 -13.99
CA GLN A 175 -10.89 8.23 -14.04
C GLN A 175 -12.35 8.49 -14.46
N SER A 176 -12.87 7.71 -15.41
CA SER A 176 -14.30 7.76 -15.77
C SER A 176 -15.22 7.31 -14.62
N THR A 177 -14.90 6.22 -13.92
CA THR A 177 -15.69 5.77 -12.75
C THR A 177 -15.65 6.78 -11.60
N LEU A 178 -14.49 7.42 -11.37
CA LEU A 178 -14.38 8.50 -10.39
C LEU A 178 -15.23 9.71 -10.78
N LEU A 179 -15.24 10.10 -12.05
CA LEU A 179 -16.06 11.22 -12.55
C LEU A 179 -17.56 10.90 -12.46
N GLU A 180 -17.96 9.67 -12.76
CA GLU A 180 -19.34 9.20 -12.56
C GLU A 180 -19.73 9.25 -11.08
N LEU A 181 -18.87 8.75 -10.19
CA LEU A 181 -19.10 8.83 -8.75
C LEU A 181 -19.20 10.29 -8.28
N LEU A 182 -18.28 11.16 -8.70
CA LEU A 182 -18.30 12.58 -8.35
C LEU A 182 -19.57 13.28 -8.87
N SER A 183 -20.11 12.86 -10.02
CA SER A 183 -21.36 13.40 -10.57
C SER A 183 -22.60 13.04 -9.75
N SER A 184 -22.52 12.01 -8.90
CA SER A 184 -23.61 11.60 -8.01
C SER A 184 -23.69 12.40 -6.70
N TYR A 185 -22.67 13.21 -6.41
CA TYR A 185 -22.59 14.05 -5.22
C TYR A 185 -22.69 15.53 -5.56
N ALA A 186 -23.25 16.34 -4.65
CA ALA A 186 -23.18 17.78 -4.79
C ALA A 186 -21.74 18.29 -4.53
N PRO A 187 -21.29 19.37 -5.17
CA PRO A 187 -19.97 19.96 -4.89
C PRO A 187 -19.73 20.31 -3.42
N SER A 188 -20.79 20.63 -2.67
CA SER A 188 -20.75 20.90 -1.23
C SER A 188 -20.52 19.65 -0.37
N GLU A 189 -20.74 18.46 -0.93
CA GLU A 189 -20.60 17.14 -0.29
C GLU A 189 -19.31 16.42 -0.68
N VAL A 190 -18.56 16.94 -1.66
CA VAL A 190 -17.26 16.41 -2.07
C VAL A 190 -16.17 17.18 -1.36
N TYR A 191 -15.42 16.52 -0.49
CA TYR A 191 -14.30 17.07 0.26
C TYR A 191 -12.97 16.60 -0.31
N SER A 192 -11.96 17.46 -0.29
CA SER A 192 -10.58 17.15 -0.61
C SER A 192 -9.73 17.40 0.63
N CYS A 193 -8.94 16.39 0.99
CA CYS A 193 -8.00 16.44 2.10
C CYS A 193 -6.57 16.25 1.63
N GLY A 194 -5.66 17.02 2.21
CA GLY A 194 -4.25 16.99 1.84
C GLY A 194 -3.37 17.64 2.89
N GLU A 195 -2.08 17.33 2.79
CA GLU A 195 -1.08 17.76 3.74
C GLU A 195 -0.20 18.87 3.15
N THR A 196 0.26 19.78 4.00
CA THR A 196 1.31 20.71 3.61
C THR A 196 2.26 21.05 4.75
N GLU A 197 3.54 21.14 4.44
CA GLU A 197 4.56 21.53 5.42
C GLU A 197 4.78 23.05 5.42
N VAL A 198 4.82 23.64 6.61
CA VAL A 198 5.21 25.04 6.85
C VAL A 198 6.43 25.06 7.76
N GLN A 199 7.40 25.90 7.44
CA GLN A 199 8.57 26.14 8.30
C GLN A 199 8.29 27.31 9.25
N LEU A 200 8.52 27.07 10.53
CA LEU A 200 8.41 28.05 11.61
C LEU A 200 9.78 28.72 11.81
N ARG A 201 9.94 29.95 11.28
CA ARG A 201 11.14 30.81 11.41
C ARG A 201 12.49 30.14 11.06
N ALA A 202 13.59 30.86 11.30
CA ALA A 202 14.96 30.53 10.88
C ALA A 202 15.55 29.29 11.58
N ASP A 203 14.94 28.87 12.68
CA ASP A 203 15.30 27.75 13.53
C ASP A 203 15.07 26.40 12.81
N GLY A 204 14.27 26.42 11.73
CA GLY A 204 14.07 25.28 10.83
C GLY A 204 13.05 24.25 11.33
N GLU A 205 12.28 24.57 12.38
CA GLU A 205 11.22 23.67 12.86
C GLU A 205 10.11 23.52 11.80
N ARG A 206 9.73 22.27 11.55
CA ARG A 206 8.72 21.90 10.57
C ARG A 206 7.39 21.62 11.26
N LEU A 207 6.33 22.17 10.69
CA LEU A 207 4.95 21.94 11.10
C LEU A 207 4.18 21.38 9.90
N THR A 208 3.62 20.20 10.04
CA THR A 208 2.74 19.61 9.02
C THR A 208 1.31 20.03 9.30
N LEU A 209 0.61 20.53 8.28
CA LEU A 209 -0.77 20.96 8.35
C LEU A 209 -1.62 20.00 7.52
N LEU A 210 -2.67 19.46 8.13
CA LEU A 210 -3.73 18.74 7.44
C LEU A 210 -4.85 19.73 7.13
N LEU A 211 -5.17 19.85 5.85
CA LEU A 211 -6.16 20.78 5.31
C LEU A 211 -7.27 19.98 4.64
N CYS A 212 -8.52 20.36 4.88
CA CYS A 212 -9.66 19.73 4.25
C CYS A 212 -10.74 20.76 3.93
N THR A 213 -11.24 20.75 2.70
CA THR A 213 -12.25 21.71 2.19
C THR A 213 -13.17 21.00 1.21
N ASN A 214 -14.41 21.46 1.08
CA ASN A 214 -15.31 20.98 0.03
C ASN A 214 -14.99 21.58 -1.35
N ALA A 215 -15.53 20.96 -2.40
CA ALA A 215 -15.20 21.24 -3.79
C ALA A 215 -15.74 22.59 -4.29
N ASP A 216 -16.76 23.16 -3.63
CA ASP A 216 -17.24 24.52 -3.89
C ASP A 216 -16.60 25.59 -2.99
N GLY A 217 -15.78 25.19 -2.02
CA GLY A 217 -15.10 26.08 -1.08
C GLY A 217 -16.00 26.72 -0.01
N SER A 218 -17.27 26.31 0.10
CA SER A 218 -18.21 26.86 1.09
C SER A 218 -17.92 26.40 2.52
N GLU A 219 -17.30 25.23 2.69
CA GLU A 219 -16.93 24.68 4.00
C GLU A 219 -15.46 24.25 4.05
N LYS A 220 -14.80 24.62 5.15
CA LYS A 220 -13.45 24.20 5.49
C LYS A 220 -13.46 23.52 6.84
N ALA A 221 -12.82 22.36 6.93
CA ALA A 221 -12.57 21.71 8.21
C ALA A 221 -11.59 22.56 9.05
N ALA A 222 -11.69 22.45 10.37
CA ALA A 222 -10.72 23.06 11.27
C ALA A 222 -9.32 22.52 10.98
N LEU A 223 -8.33 23.42 11.02
CA LEU A 223 -6.96 23.08 10.68
C LEU A 223 -6.38 22.14 11.76
N ARG A 224 -5.74 21.04 11.33
CA ARG A 224 -4.97 20.17 12.23
C ARG A 224 -3.48 20.32 11.96
N ALA A 225 -2.74 20.72 12.99
CA ALA A 225 -1.31 20.89 12.95
C ALA A 225 -0.60 19.74 13.68
N VAL A 226 0.47 19.23 13.08
CA VAL A 226 1.32 18.18 13.64
C VAL A 226 2.73 18.73 13.80
N GLY A 227 3.18 18.80 15.05
CA GLY A 227 4.54 19.24 15.40
C GLY A 227 5.36 18.13 16.04
N ARG A 228 6.62 18.44 16.39
CA ARG A 228 7.61 17.43 16.83
C ARG A 228 7.28 16.73 18.14
N GLY A 229 6.65 17.45 19.07
CA GLY A 229 6.35 16.95 20.41
C GLY A 229 4.86 17.12 20.74
N PRO A 230 4.28 16.28 21.60
CA PRO A 230 2.86 16.36 21.94
C PRO A 230 2.50 17.57 22.80
N HIS A 231 3.44 18.05 23.62
CA HIS A 231 3.23 19.15 24.57
C HIS A 231 4.36 20.19 24.44
N PRO A 232 4.32 21.04 23.41
CA PRO A 232 5.30 22.13 23.30
C PRO A 232 5.09 23.14 24.44
N PRO A 233 6.16 23.67 25.05
CA PRO A 233 6.05 24.57 26.22
C PRO A 233 5.15 25.79 26.00
N CYS A 234 5.10 26.32 24.78
CA CYS A 234 4.25 27.46 24.42
C CYS A 234 2.75 27.16 24.37
N LEU A 235 2.34 25.89 24.47
CA LEU A 235 0.93 25.48 24.56
C LEU A 235 0.52 25.08 25.99
N HIS A 236 1.44 25.14 26.97
CA HIS A 236 1.10 24.87 28.36
C HIS A 236 0.09 25.91 28.88
N GLY A 237 -1.00 25.43 29.48
CA GLY A 237 -2.06 26.29 30.00
C GLY A 237 -3.05 26.81 28.95
N VAL A 238 -2.88 26.48 27.67
CA VAL A 238 -3.84 26.84 26.61
C VAL A 238 -4.97 25.81 26.58
N SER A 239 -6.22 26.29 26.58
CA SER A 239 -7.40 25.44 26.43
C SER A 239 -7.59 25.02 24.97
N LEU A 240 -6.89 23.95 24.56
CA LEU A 240 -6.86 23.49 23.16
C LEU A 240 -8.25 23.18 22.58
N GLN A 241 -9.22 22.78 23.41
CA GLN A 241 -10.58 22.42 23.00
C GLN A 241 -11.40 23.60 22.44
N HIS A 242 -11.05 24.84 22.78
CA HIS A 242 -11.77 26.03 22.32
C HIS A 242 -11.05 26.74 21.17
N MET A 243 -9.93 26.20 20.70
CA MET A 243 -9.17 26.81 19.62
C MET A 243 -9.84 26.52 18.27
N PRO A 244 -9.75 27.43 17.28
CA PRO A 244 -10.16 27.15 15.89
C PRO A 244 -9.22 26.13 15.18
N TRP A 245 -8.23 25.71 15.95
CA TRP A 245 -7.12 24.80 15.80
C TRP A 245 -7.21 23.41 16.39
N SER A 246 -6.57 22.40 15.83
CA SER A 246 -6.13 21.25 16.63
C SER A 246 -4.64 21.01 16.47
N TYR A 247 -3.97 20.56 17.54
CA TYR A 247 -2.54 20.25 17.53
C TYR A 247 -2.30 18.82 18.03
N ARG A 248 -1.39 18.11 17.37
CA ARG A 248 -0.90 16.79 17.79
C ARG A 248 0.63 16.72 17.66
N GLY A 249 1.25 15.92 18.52
CA GLY A 249 2.67 15.58 18.40
C GLY A 249 2.86 14.36 17.53
N GLY A 250 3.56 14.50 16.41
CA GLY A 250 4.00 13.41 15.55
C GLY A 250 5.52 13.28 15.62
N GLY A 251 6.05 12.06 15.60
CA GLY A 251 7.50 11.84 15.54
C GLY A 251 8.11 12.63 14.38
N GLN A 252 9.10 13.50 14.66
CA GLN A 252 9.71 14.41 13.68
C GLN A 252 8.77 15.46 13.05
N GLY A 253 7.58 15.71 13.63
CA GLY A 253 6.61 16.67 13.11
C GLY A 253 5.87 16.21 11.86
N ARG A 254 5.79 14.90 11.63
CA ARG A 254 5.10 14.29 10.48
C ARG A 254 3.76 13.70 10.87
N LEU A 255 2.82 13.70 9.93
CA LEU A 255 1.58 12.97 10.07
C LEU A 255 1.87 11.46 10.08
N SER A 256 1.15 10.71 10.90
CA SER A 256 1.20 9.25 10.92
C SER A 256 -0.19 8.69 10.65
N ALA A 257 -0.26 7.42 10.23
CA ALA A 257 -1.53 6.73 10.01
C ALA A 257 -2.48 6.81 11.22
N ALA A 258 -1.95 6.73 12.45
CA ALA A 258 -2.75 6.85 13.66
C ALA A 258 -3.32 8.27 13.86
N LEU A 259 -2.51 9.31 13.61
CA LEU A 259 -2.94 10.71 13.73
C LEU A 259 -3.96 11.08 12.64
N PHE A 260 -3.81 10.53 11.44
CA PHE A 260 -4.79 10.71 10.37
C PHE A 260 -6.10 9.97 10.69
N ALA A 261 -6.03 8.73 11.17
CA ALA A 261 -7.21 7.96 11.59
C ALA A 261 -7.99 8.69 12.70
N GLU A 262 -7.30 9.23 13.70
CA GLU A 262 -7.92 10.04 14.77
C GLU A 262 -8.64 11.27 14.18
N TRP A 263 -7.98 12.01 13.28
CA TRP A 263 -8.61 13.14 12.61
C TRP A 263 -9.83 12.74 11.78
N LEU A 264 -9.76 11.62 11.10
CA LEU A 264 -10.83 11.16 10.24
C LEU A 264 -12.06 10.72 11.06
N GLN A 265 -11.85 10.14 12.25
CA GLN A 265 -12.91 9.87 13.21
C GLN A 265 -13.58 11.17 13.69
N ASP A 266 -12.79 12.16 14.13
CA ASP A 266 -13.31 13.48 14.54
C ASP A 266 -14.14 14.13 13.40
N PHE A 267 -13.63 14.05 12.17
CA PHE A 267 -14.30 14.58 10.99
C PHE A 267 -15.61 13.84 10.68
N ASN A 268 -15.64 12.52 10.84
CA ASN A 268 -16.86 11.73 10.69
C ASN A 268 -17.92 12.11 11.73
N GLU A 269 -17.51 12.28 12.99
CA GLU A 269 -18.40 12.75 14.05
C GLU A 269 -18.95 14.16 13.79
N ASP A 270 -18.11 15.07 13.27
CA ASP A 270 -18.54 16.39 12.80
C ASP A 270 -19.61 16.29 11.72
N MET A 271 -19.41 15.42 10.72
CA MET A 271 -20.37 15.22 9.62
C MET A 271 -21.66 14.55 10.11
N GLN A 272 -21.56 13.62 11.05
CA GLN A 272 -22.71 13.01 11.71
C GLN A 272 -23.52 14.05 12.47
N ARG A 273 -22.87 14.92 13.26
CA ARG A 273 -23.53 16.03 13.97
C ARG A 273 -24.22 17.01 13.02
N LYS A 274 -23.64 17.23 11.84
CA LYS A 274 -24.23 18.06 10.78
C LYS A 274 -25.33 17.33 9.99
N GLY A 275 -25.53 16.03 10.20
CA GLY A 275 -26.47 15.20 9.45
C GLY A 275 -26.09 15.04 7.97
N LYS A 276 -24.79 15.10 7.64
CA LYS A 276 -24.28 15.02 6.27
C LYS A 276 -23.60 13.68 6.02
N SER A 277 -23.69 13.20 4.78
CA SER A 277 -22.88 12.10 4.26
C SER A 277 -22.03 12.65 3.12
N VAL A 278 -20.71 12.53 3.22
CA VAL A 278 -19.77 13.21 2.33
C VAL A 278 -18.80 12.26 1.68
N LEU A 279 -18.32 12.64 0.50
CA LEU A 279 -17.24 11.95 -0.20
C LEU A 279 -15.91 12.63 0.13
N LEU A 280 -14.93 11.90 0.66
CA LEU A 280 -13.61 12.44 0.98
C LEU A 280 -12.55 11.93 0.01
N LEU A 281 -12.01 12.84 -0.79
CA LEU A 281 -10.90 12.62 -1.71
C LEU A 281 -9.57 12.75 -0.97
N VAL A 282 -8.78 11.68 -1.00
CA VAL A 282 -7.49 11.59 -0.30
C VAL A 282 -6.43 11.04 -1.24
N GLU A 283 -5.19 11.51 -1.13
CA GLU A 283 -4.06 10.90 -1.82
C GLU A 283 -3.77 9.50 -1.25
N GLU A 284 -3.48 8.51 -2.10
CA GLU A 284 -3.15 7.17 -1.61
C GLU A 284 -1.72 7.11 -1.06
N ARG A 285 -1.57 7.09 0.28
CA ARG A 285 -0.28 7.06 0.99
C ARG A 285 -0.33 6.18 2.23
N GLU A 286 0.81 5.70 2.71
CA GLU A 286 0.90 4.86 3.94
C GLU A 286 0.30 5.55 5.17
N GLU A 287 0.42 6.87 5.24
CA GLU A 287 -0.11 7.72 6.31
C GLU A 287 -1.63 7.87 6.25
N HIS A 288 -2.28 7.41 5.18
CA HIS A 288 -3.72 7.51 4.95
C HIS A 288 -4.35 6.11 4.90
N PRO A 289 -4.54 5.43 6.04
CA PRO A 289 -5.28 4.18 6.06
C PRO A 289 -6.71 4.44 5.56
N TYR A 290 -7.26 3.48 4.82
CA TYR A 290 -8.71 3.46 4.60
C TYR A 290 -9.40 3.28 5.96
N LEU A 291 -10.63 3.75 6.12
CA LEU A 291 -11.47 3.44 7.28
C LEU A 291 -12.91 3.37 6.78
N GLU A 292 -13.65 2.36 7.25
CA GLU A 292 -15.10 2.32 7.05
C GLU A 292 -15.79 3.20 8.09
N LEU A 293 -16.54 4.19 7.64
CA LEU A 293 -17.15 5.22 8.48
C LEU A 293 -18.61 5.40 8.10
N SER A 294 -19.41 5.92 9.02
CA SER A 294 -20.86 6.05 8.85
C SER A 294 -21.27 7.16 7.90
N ASN A 295 -20.54 8.27 7.90
CA ASN A 295 -20.92 9.53 7.24
C ASN A 295 -19.84 10.05 6.28
N VAL A 296 -18.71 9.37 6.18
CA VAL A 296 -17.59 9.77 5.31
C VAL A 296 -17.18 8.59 4.45
N GLN A 297 -17.42 8.70 3.15
CA GLN A 297 -16.94 7.73 2.17
C GLN A 297 -15.58 8.17 1.66
N MET A 298 -14.53 7.42 1.99
CA MET A 298 -13.19 7.70 1.45
C MET A 298 -13.04 7.21 0.02
N VAL A 299 -12.41 8.03 -0.81
CA VAL A 299 -11.96 7.66 -2.16
C VAL A 299 -10.53 8.12 -2.36
N PHE A 300 -9.67 7.17 -2.71
CA PHE A 300 -8.30 7.48 -3.04
C PHE A 300 -8.19 8.01 -4.47
N THR A 301 -7.57 9.17 -4.62
CA THR A 301 -7.34 9.74 -5.95
C THR A 301 -6.00 9.25 -6.50
N PRO A 302 -5.95 8.79 -7.77
CA PRO A 302 -4.70 8.42 -8.39
C PRO A 302 -3.78 9.65 -8.52
N PRO A 303 -2.44 9.48 -8.53
CA PRO A 303 -1.48 10.59 -8.58
C PRO A 303 -1.71 11.57 -9.74
N ALA A 304 -2.17 11.09 -10.90
CA ALA A 304 -2.49 11.93 -12.05
C ALA A 304 -3.67 12.88 -11.81
N ALA A 305 -4.65 12.48 -10.99
CA ALA A 305 -5.80 13.30 -10.61
C ALA A 305 -5.48 14.27 -9.46
N MET A 306 -4.35 14.10 -8.76
CA MET A 306 -3.92 14.96 -7.66
C MET A 306 -3.67 16.41 -8.10
N LEU A 307 -3.13 16.63 -9.31
CA LEU A 307 -2.96 17.97 -9.91
C LEU A 307 -4.29 18.66 -10.19
N ALA A 308 -5.39 17.91 -10.25
CA ALA A 308 -6.73 18.46 -10.38
C ALA A 308 -7.35 18.85 -9.04
N GLN A 309 -6.80 18.39 -7.90
CA GLN A 309 -7.39 18.66 -6.60
C GLN A 309 -7.26 20.15 -6.20
N PRO A 310 -8.31 20.73 -5.59
CA PRO A 310 -8.33 22.12 -5.13
C PRO A 310 -7.11 22.54 -4.31
N LEU A 311 -6.67 21.67 -3.39
CA LEU A 311 -5.54 21.94 -2.49
C LEU A 311 -4.24 22.22 -3.25
N HIS A 312 -3.99 21.47 -4.33
CA HIS A 312 -2.79 21.58 -5.15
C HIS A 312 -2.90 22.65 -6.25
N ARG A 313 -4.08 23.21 -6.49
CA ARG A 313 -4.33 24.23 -7.54
C ARG A 313 -4.18 25.68 -7.10
N GLY A 314 -3.75 25.94 -5.87
CA GLY A 314 -3.44 27.29 -5.41
C GLY A 314 -3.66 27.48 -3.92
N ILE A 315 -4.62 26.76 -3.33
CA ILE A 315 -5.00 26.90 -1.91
C ILE A 315 -3.78 26.82 -0.99
N VAL A 316 -2.92 25.81 -1.16
CA VAL A 316 -1.71 25.65 -0.34
C VAL A 316 -0.72 26.79 -0.56
N ARG A 317 -0.51 27.22 -1.80
CA ARG A 317 0.40 28.33 -2.14
C ARG A 317 -0.10 29.62 -1.50
N ASP A 318 -1.39 29.87 -1.59
CA ASP A 318 -2.02 31.09 -1.14
C ASP A 318 -2.05 31.11 0.39
N LEU A 319 -2.41 30.00 1.06
CA LEU A 319 -2.29 29.84 2.52
C LEU A 319 -0.87 30.21 3.01
N LYS A 320 0.17 29.66 2.36
CA LYS A 320 1.57 29.99 2.69
C LYS A 320 1.91 31.44 2.40
N GLY A 321 1.36 32.02 1.34
CA GLY A 321 1.49 33.44 0.99
C GLY A 321 0.86 34.37 2.04
N HIS A 322 -0.38 34.09 2.45
CA HIS A 322 -1.10 34.82 3.49
C HIS A 322 -0.40 34.71 4.84
N TYR A 323 0.05 33.50 5.21
CA TYR A 323 0.87 33.30 6.40
C TYR A 323 2.15 34.14 6.36
N ARG A 324 2.91 34.10 5.25
CA ARG A 324 4.13 34.90 5.08
C ARG A 324 3.86 36.40 5.14
N ARG A 325 2.78 36.87 4.51
CA ARG A 325 2.37 38.29 4.57
C ARG A 325 2.06 38.71 6.01
N ARG A 326 1.28 37.91 6.76
CA ARG A 326 0.95 38.16 8.16
C ARG A 326 2.21 38.20 9.03
N LEU A 327 3.10 37.23 8.84
CA LEU A 327 4.40 37.19 9.51
C LEU A 327 5.22 38.46 9.23
N LEU A 328 5.35 38.86 7.96
CA LEU A 328 6.09 40.07 7.56
C LEU A 328 5.44 41.37 8.03
N THR A 329 4.14 41.42 8.26
CA THR A 329 3.46 42.60 8.82
C THR A 329 3.63 42.72 10.34
N GLN A 330 3.83 41.61 11.04
CA GLN A 330 4.00 41.61 12.50
C GLN A 330 5.47 41.77 12.93
N ILE A 331 6.44 41.36 12.09
CA ILE A 331 7.88 41.51 12.36
C ILE A 331 8.33 42.99 12.56
N PRO A 332 7.86 43.99 11.80
CA PRO A 332 8.30 45.39 11.97
C PRO A 332 7.77 46.04 13.25
N ALA A 333 6.63 45.59 13.78
CA ALA A 333 6.05 46.12 15.02
C ALA A 333 6.81 45.64 16.28
N ALA A 334 7.49 44.49 16.20
CA ALA A 334 8.24 43.88 17.28
C ALA A 334 9.74 44.23 17.23
N ARG A 335 10.10 45.50 17.00
CA ARG A 335 11.47 46.00 17.23
C ARG A 335 11.74 46.04 18.75
N GLY A 336 11.90 44.87 19.35
CA GLY A 336 12.18 44.68 20.76
C GLY A 336 11.47 43.48 21.35
N LEU A 337 12.19 42.35 21.41
CA LEU A 337 12.08 41.30 22.44
C LEU A 337 11.04 40.17 22.42
N GLU A 338 10.03 40.07 21.56
CA GLU A 338 9.17 38.86 21.59
C GLU A 338 9.41 37.89 20.42
N SER A 339 9.91 36.70 20.75
CA SER A 339 10.01 35.58 19.83
C SER A 339 8.61 35.10 19.45
N HIS A 340 8.20 35.27 18.19
CA HIS A 340 6.97 34.63 17.67
C HIS A 340 6.96 33.15 18.02
N THR A 341 5.96 32.74 18.80
CA THR A 341 5.81 31.39 19.31
C THR A 341 5.10 30.50 18.31
N LEU A 342 5.17 29.18 18.49
CA LEU A 342 4.32 28.24 17.75
C LEU A 342 2.82 28.57 17.93
N LEU A 343 2.42 29.06 19.10
CA LEU A 343 1.03 29.49 19.34
C LEU A 343 0.62 30.62 18.40
N ASP A 344 1.48 31.63 18.21
CA ASP A 344 1.21 32.74 17.28
C ASP A 344 1.12 32.25 15.84
N ALA A 345 2.02 31.33 15.46
CA ALA A 345 2.02 30.74 14.13
C ALA A 345 0.73 29.95 13.86
N LEU A 346 0.26 29.15 14.82
CA LEU A 346 -1.00 28.41 14.70
C LEU A 346 -2.21 29.34 14.54
N HIS A 347 -2.27 30.44 15.29
CA HIS A 347 -3.31 31.46 15.11
C HIS A 347 -3.24 32.13 13.74
N MET A 348 -2.04 32.54 13.30
CA MET A 348 -1.86 33.15 11.98
C MET A 348 -2.24 32.19 10.85
N LEU A 349 -1.91 30.90 10.98
CA LEU A 349 -2.28 29.86 10.02
C LEU A 349 -3.79 29.63 10.01
N ALA A 350 -4.45 29.56 11.16
CA ALA A 350 -5.90 29.42 11.23
C ALA A 350 -6.64 30.64 10.66
N GLN A 351 -6.16 31.86 10.94
CA GLN A 351 -6.68 33.08 10.32
C GLN A 351 -6.46 33.08 8.80
N ALA A 352 -5.28 32.67 8.34
CA ALA A 352 -4.99 32.55 6.92
C ALA A 352 -5.87 31.48 6.26
N TRP A 353 -6.21 30.39 6.95
CA TRP A 353 -7.10 29.34 6.45
C TRP A 353 -8.57 29.80 6.37
N GLY A 354 -9.01 30.57 7.36
CA GLY A 354 -10.38 31.10 7.46
C GLY A 354 -10.69 32.30 6.56
N ASP A 355 -9.69 32.89 5.89
CA ASP A 355 -9.89 34.04 4.99
C ASP A 355 -10.92 33.67 3.89
N PRO A 356 -11.87 34.53 3.48
CA PRO A 356 -12.87 34.19 2.44
C PRO A 356 -12.31 34.15 1.02
N GLN A 357 -11.06 34.59 0.80
CA GLN A 357 -10.45 34.70 -0.53
C GLN A 357 -10.17 33.35 -1.22
N PHE A 358 -10.52 32.22 -0.60
CA PHE A 358 -10.47 30.89 -1.21
C PHE A 358 -11.82 30.55 -1.81
N GLN A 359 -12.22 31.24 -2.86
CA GLN A 359 -13.27 30.74 -3.75
C GLN A 359 -12.58 30.14 -4.98
N LEU A 360 -12.87 28.87 -5.23
CA LEU A 360 -12.32 28.06 -6.31
C LEU A 360 -12.70 28.57 -7.70
#